data_AF-A0A386TYC1-F1
#
_entry.id   AF-A0A386TYC1-F1
#
_cell.length_a   1.000
_cell.length_b   1.000
_cell.length_c   1.000
_cell.angle_alpha   90.00
_cell.angle_beta   90.00
_cell.angle_gamma   90.00
#
_symmetry.space_group_name_H-M   'P 1'
#
loop_
_entity.id
_entity.type
_entity.pdbx_description
1 polymer ?
#
loop_
_entity_poly.entity_id
_entity_poly.type
_entity_poly.pdbx_seq_one_letter_code
_entity_poly.pdbx_strand_id
1 'polypeptide(L)'
;MLNLIAKTYGGFVQVLLRPEGKGYVQWVINDRKIFNNSIIPLFEQYPPLTSRMKLQYLFFKKFILNSGPLDVEQYFNERNLKYENREFMLRTPLFTNSTTPYYFKEWLAGFIESEGSFSARVKGNYSFSIGQNHDLYLIEAIQNFYEVNHLKISKKGKISNIPFYEISIGSASGTEKVIIHCSKLLQGYKYYQLAAFIQKSKVFQDKMKEVFK
;
A
#
# COMPACT_ATOMS: atom_id res chain seq x y z
N MET A 1 -12.53 9.28 -2.87
CA MET A 1 -11.12 8.90 -3.14
C MET A 1 -10.79 8.82 -4.63
N LEU A 2 -11.33 7.86 -5.41
CA LEU A 2 -10.89 7.68 -6.82
C LEU A 2 -11.08 8.94 -7.70
N ASN A 3 -12.16 9.70 -7.51
CA ASN A 3 -12.34 10.99 -8.22
C ASN A 3 -11.25 12.03 -7.88
N LEU A 4 -10.72 12.02 -6.65
CA LEU A 4 -9.62 12.90 -6.26
C LEU A 4 -8.33 12.47 -6.97
N ILE A 5 -8.05 11.16 -7.00
CA ILE A 5 -6.91 10.61 -7.74
C ILE A 5 -6.99 10.98 -9.22
N ALA A 6 -8.17 10.81 -9.84
CA ALA A 6 -8.38 11.17 -11.24
C ALA A 6 -8.21 12.67 -11.50
N LYS A 7 -8.67 13.53 -10.58
CA LYS A 7 -8.48 14.98 -10.67
C LYS A 7 -7.00 15.36 -10.57
N THR A 8 -6.23 14.68 -9.72
CA THR A 8 -4.82 14.99 -9.47
C THR A 8 -3.89 14.46 -10.57
N TYR A 9 -4.11 13.24 -11.05
CA TYR A 9 -3.19 12.53 -11.94
C TYR A 9 -3.77 12.24 -13.34
N GLY A 10 -4.97 12.71 -13.63
CA GLY A 10 -5.69 12.44 -14.87
C GLY A 10 -6.37 11.07 -14.90
N GLY A 11 -6.85 10.68 -16.09
CA GLY A 11 -7.64 9.47 -16.28
C GLY A 11 -9.12 9.66 -15.90
N PHE A 12 -9.84 8.55 -15.78
CA PHE A 12 -11.27 8.57 -15.52
C PHE A 12 -11.69 7.50 -14.52
N VAL A 13 -12.83 7.73 -13.86
CA VAL A 13 -13.43 6.80 -12.91
C VAL A 13 -14.66 6.18 -13.54
N GLN A 14 -14.79 4.86 -13.44
CA GLN A 14 -15.93 4.13 -13.94
C GLN A 14 -16.43 3.11 -12.91
N VAL A 15 -17.75 2.89 -12.92
CA VAL A 15 -18.41 1.87 -12.12
C VAL A 15 -18.64 0.65 -13.01
N LEU A 16 -18.13 -0.50 -12.59
CA LEU A 16 -18.33 -1.77 -13.26
C LEU A 16 -19.25 -2.66 -12.44
N LEU A 17 -20.29 -3.19 -13.07
CA LEU A 17 -21.24 -4.11 -12.44
C LEU A 17 -20.83 -5.54 -12.76
N ARG A 18 -20.78 -6.42 -11.75
CA ARG A 18 -20.68 -7.86 -11.97
C ARG A 18 -22.05 -8.44 -12.29
N PRO A 19 -22.13 -9.58 -13.01
CA PRO A 19 -23.39 -10.26 -13.29
C PRO A 19 -24.23 -10.55 -12.04
N GLU A 20 -23.58 -10.75 -10.89
CA GLU A 20 -24.20 -11.00 -9.58
C GLU A 20 -24.71 -9.73 -8.87
N GLY A 21 -24.79 -8.58 -9.55
CA GLY A 21 -25.27 -7.31 -8.99
C GLY A 21 -24.29 -6.57 -8.08
N LYS A 22 -23.16 -7.18 -7.72
CA LYS A 22 -22.08 -6.50 -6.98
C LYS A 22 -21.24 -5.64 -7.91
N GLY A 23 -21.20 -4.33 -7.67
CA GLY A 23 -20.36 -3.41 -8.42
C GLY A 23 -18.96 -3.20 -7.79
N TYR A 24 -18.01 -2.74 -8.60
CA TYR A 24 -16.78 -2.12 -8.12
C TYR A 24 -16.50 -0.84 -8.90
N VAL A 25 -15.75 0.06 -8.28
CA VAL A 25 -15.32 1.31 -8.91
C VAL A 25 -13.85 1.19 -9.26
N GLN A 26 -13.47 1.59 -10.47
CA GLN A 26 -12.08 1.61 -10.90
C GLN A 26 -11.69 2.95 -11.49
N TRP A 27 -10.45 3.34 -11.25
CA TRP A 27 -9.78 4.47 -11.90
C TRP A 27 -8.84 3.92 -12.97
N VAL A 28 -8.88 4.51 -14.16
CA VAL A 28 -8.12 4.05 -15.33
C VAL A 28 -7.44 5.24 -15.99
N ILE A 29 -6.15 5.08 -16.28
CA ILE A 29 -5.42 5.90 -17.26
C ILE A 29 -5.12 4.99 -18.45
N ASN A 30 -5.56 5.38 -19.63
CA ASN A 30 -5.25 4.71 -20.90
C ASN A 30 -4.76 5.73 -21.95
N ASP A 31 -3.94 6.68 -21.51
CA ASP A 31 -3.38 7.73 -22.36
C ASP A 31 -1.88 7.86 -22.08
N ARG A 32 -1.06 7.71 -23.14
CA ARG A 32 0.40 7.75 -23.05
C ARG A 32 0.92 9.13 -22.60
N LYS A 33 0.27 10.23 -23.01
CA LYS A 33 0.67 11.58 -22.63
C LYS A 33 0.41 11.81 -21.14
N ILE A 34 -0.74 11.35 -20.61
CA ILE A 34 -1.04 11.42 -19.18
C ILE A 34 -0.01 10.63 -18.39
N PHE A 35 0.34 9.40 -18.81
CA PHE A 35 1.39 8.63 -18.15
C PHE A 35 2.74 9.37 -18.14
N ASN A 36 3.18 9.88 -19.29
CA ASN A 36 4.46 10.58 -19.41
C ASN A 36 4.51 11.87 -18.57
N ASN A 37 3.40 12.61 -18.50
CA ASN A 37 3.36 13.91 -17.85
C ASN A 37 3.03 13.85 -16.35
N SER A 38 2.34 12.80 -15.89
CA SER A 38 1.83 12.73 -14.51
C SER A 38 2.37 11.52 -13.74
N ILE A 39 2.26 10.32 -14.29
CA ILE A 39 2.53 9.08 -13.54
C ILE A 39 4.02 8.74 -13.49
N ILE A 40 4.75 8.89 -14.60
CA ILE A 40 6.20 8.65 -14.62
C ILE A 40 6.91 9.63 -13.66
N PRO A 41 6.69 10.96 -13.73
CA PRO A 41 7.30 11.89 -12.78
C PRO A 41 6.98 11.55 -11.31
N LEU A 42 5.74 11.13 -11.02
CA LEU A 42 5.34 10.69 -9.68
C LEU A 42 6.18 9.51 -9.18
N PHE A 43 6.35 8.47 -10.00
CA PHE A 43 7.11 7.27 -9.62
C PHE A 43 8.63 7.46 -9.67
N GLU A 44 9.14 8.44 -10.42
CA GLU A 44 10.55 8.84 -10.31
C GLU A 44 10.82 9.60 -9.01
N GLN A 45 9.89 10.47 -8.59
CA GLN A 45 10.03 11.23 -7.34
C GLN A 45 9.78 10.37 -6.09
N TYR A 46 8.80 9.47 -6.16
CA TYR A 46 8.39 8.58 -5.08
C TYR A 46 8.32 7.12 -5.56
N PRO A 47 9.47 6.44 -5.73
CA PRO A 47 9.52 5.07 -6.20
C PRO A 47 8.65 4.11 -5.39
N PRO A 48 7.98 3.12 -6.03
CA PRO A 48 7.21 2.12 -5.31
C PRO A 48 8.07 1.28 -4.36
N LEU A 49 7.59 1.05 -3.14
CA LEU A 49 8.35 0.33 -2.11
C LEU A 49 8.03 -1.16 -2.03
N THR A 50 6.91 -1.63 -2.59
CA THR A 50 6.61 -3.08 -2.71
C THR A 50 7.36 -3.68 -3.90
N SER A 51 7.79 -4.93 -3.77
CA SER A 51 8.52 -5.61 -4.85
C SER A 51 7.68 -5.70 -6.13
N ARG A 52 6.41 -6.03 -5.98
CA ARG A 52 5.46 -6.17 -7.09
C ARG A 52 5.33 -4.88 -7.89
N MET A 53 5.01 -3.77 -7.24
CA MET A 53 4.75 -2.51 -7.93
C MET A 53 6.02 -1.95 -8.57
N LYS A 54 7.18 -2.06 -7.90
CA LYS A 54 8.46 -1.62 -8.45
C LYS A 54 8.82 -2.37 -9.73
N LEU A 55 8.71 -3.70 -9.73
CA LEU A 55 8.97 -4.53 -10.90
C LEU A 55 7.96 -4.29 -12.04
N GLN A 56 6.67 -4.14 -11.70
CA GLN A 56 5.65 -3.75 -12.68
C GLN A 56 5.95 -2.40 -13.31
N TYR A 57 6.39 -1.41 -12.51
CA TYR A 57 6.75 -0.09 -12.99
C TYR A 57 7.99 -0.13 -13.90
N LEU A 58 9.05 -0.86 -13.51
CA LEU A 58 10.25 -1.01 -14.35
C LEU A 58 9.91 -1.68 -15.68
N PHE A 59 9.10 -2.74 -15.66
CA PHE A 59 8.61 -3.41 -16.87
C PHE A 59 7.78 -2.43 -17.72
N PHE A 60 6.84 -1.71 -17.12
CA PHE A 60 6.04 -0.70 -17.82
C PHE A 60 6.90 0.40 -18.44
N LYS A 61 7.87 0.94 -17.70
CA LYS A 61 8.80 2.00 -18.11
C LYS A 61 9.61 1.56 -19.34
N LYS A 62 10.07 0.29 -19.37
CA LYS A 62 10.74 -0.31 -20.54
C LYS A 62 9.90 -0.19 -21.81
N PHE A 63 8.59 -0.43 -21.76
CA PHE A 63 7.75 -0.40 -22.96
C PHE A 63 7.19 0.98 -23.30
N ILE A 64 6.92 1.84 -22.31
CA ILE A 64 6.30 3.15 -22.58
C ILE A 64 7.31 4.23 -23.02
N LEU A 65 8.56 4.17 -22.55
CA LEU A 65 9.60 5.16 -22.88
C LEU A 65 10.34 4.84 -24.17
N ASN A 66 10.28 3.60 -24.62
CA ASN A 66 10.87 3.21 -25.90
C ASN A 66 9.95 3.67 -27.05
N SER A 67 10.50 4.56 -27.89
CA SER A 67 9.80 5.21 -29.00
C SER A 67 9.96 4.48 -30.34
N GLY A 68 10.74 3.39 -30.37
CA GLY A 68 10.86 2.53 -31.54
C GLY A 68 9.61 1.66 -31.75
N PRO A 69 9.54 0.89 -32.85
CA PRO A 69 8.60 -0.22 -32.96
C PRO A 69 9.01 -1.30 -31.95
N LEU A 70 8.81 -1.05 -30.65
CA LEU A 70 8.82 -2.12 -29.69
C LEU A 70 7.64 -3.00 -30.02
N ASP A 71 8.02 -4.19 -30.45
CA ASP A 71 7.16 -5.20 -30.96
C ASP A 71 6.15 -5.59 -29.87
N VAL A 72 4.87 -5.47 -30.19
CA VAL A 72 3.80 -6.02 -29.35
C VAL A 72 4.11 -7.50 -29.06
N GLU A 73 4.76 -8.20 -29.99
CA GLU A 73 5.30 -9.54 -29.81
C GLU A 73 6.32 -9.62 -28.67
N GLN A 74 7.30 -8.71 -28.59
CA GLN A 74 8.26 -8.67 -27.49
C GLN A 74 7.59 -8.47 -26.13
N TYR A 75 6.57 -7.60 -26.05
CA TYR A 75 5.78 -7.46 -24.83
C TYR A 75 5.12 -8.79 -24.44
N PHE A 76 4.50 -9.49 -25.39
CA PHE A 76 3.85 -10.78 -25.14
C PHE A 76 4.84 -11.89 -24.76
N ASN A 77 6.06 -11.87 -25.31
CA ASN A 77 7.12 -12.81 -24.97
C ASN A 77 7.65 -12.56 -23.55
N GLU A 78 7.80 -11.29 -23.14
CA GLU A 78 8.44 -10.94 -21.88
C GLU A 78 7.47 -10.68 -20.71
N ARG A 79 6.16 -10.49 -20.94
CA ARG A 79 5.18 -10.11 -19.88
C ARG A 79 5.15 -11.04 -18.67
N ASN A 80 5.55 -12.30 -18.85
CA ASN A 80 5.60 -13.31 -17.79
C ASN A 80 6.92 -13.25 -17.00
N LEU A 81 7.96 -12.62 -17.56
CA LEU A 81 9.28 -12.42 -16.95
C LEU A 81 9.36 -11.17 -16.06
N LYS A 82 8.30 -10.36 -16.00
CA LYS A 82 8.28 -9.09 -15.23
C LYS A 82 8.68 -9.21 -13.74
N TYR A 83 8.67 -10.42 -13.17
CA TYR A 83 9.05 -10.65 -11.77
C TYR A 83 10.33 -11.46 -11.58
N GLU A 84 11.07 -11.76 -12.66
CA GLU A 84 12.28 -12.60 -12.61
C GLU A 84 13.34 -12.07 -11.63
N ASN A 85 13.47 -10.74 -11.53
CA ASN A 85 14.45 -10.07 -10.69
C ASN A 85 13.97 -9.85 -9.23
N ARG A 86 12.86 -10.45 -8.82
CA ARG A 86 12.32 -10.26 -7.46
C ARG A 86 13.31 -10.69 -6.39
N GLU A 87 13.87 -11.89 -6.50
CA GLU A 87 14.80 -12.42 -5.48
C GLU A 87 16.05 -11.56 -5.31
N PHE A 88 16.59 -11.04 -6.41
CA PHE A 88 17.72 -10.10 -6.37
C PHE A 88 17.35 -8.81 -5.64
N MET A 89 16.18 -8.24 -5.93
CA MET A 89 15.70 -7.03 -5.28
C MET A 89 15.39 -7.24 -3.79
N LEU A 90 14.87 -8.41 -3.39
CA LEU A 90 14.62 -8.75 -1.99
C LEU A 90 15.92 -8.84 -1.17
N ARG A 91 17.05 -9.14 -1.80
CA ARG A 91 18.38 -9.15 -1.17
C ARG A 91 19.02 -7.77 -1.10
N THR A 92 18.53 -6.81 -1.89
CA THR A 92 19.04 -5.44 -1.88
C THR A 92 18.29 -4.64 -0.81
N PRO A 93 18.99 -4.13 0.23
CA PRO A 93 18.32 -3.46 1.33
C PRO A 93 17.68 -2.14 0.85
N LEU A 94 16.34 -2.09 0.85
CA LEU A 94 15.56 -0.86 0.63
C LEU A 94 15.48 0.00 1.90
N PHE A 95 15.56 -0.65 3.06
CA PHE A 95 15.51 -0.02 4.36
C PHE A 95 16.74 -0.45 5.17
N THR A 96 17.45 0.52 5.72
CA THR A 96 18.49 0.31 6.73
C THR A 96 18.33 1.37 7.82
N ASN A 97 19.07 1.24 8.93
CA ASN A 97 19.03 2.22 10.03
C ASN A 97 19.32 3.66 9.58
N SER A 98 20.03 3.85 8.46
CA SER A 98 20.33 5.16 7.87
C SER A 98 19.55 5.46 6.58
N THR A 99 18.78 4.52 6.04
CA THR A 99 18.14 4.65 4.73
C THR A 99 16.67 4.28 4.79
N THR A 100 15.84 5.14 5.40
CA THR A 100 14.40 5.11 5.16
C THR A 100 14.08 6.18 4.12
N PRO A 101 13.31 5.89 3.06
CA PRO A 101 12.89 6.91 2.10
C PRO A 101 12.20 8.08 2.81
N TYR A 102 12.53 9.32 2.45
CA TYR A 102 12.00 10.51 3.11
C TYR A 102 10.46 10.62 3.02
N TYR A 103 9.86 9.97 2.03
CA TYR A 103 8.42 9.89 1.79
C TYR A 103 7.76 8.64 2.41
N PHE A 104 8.49 7.84 3.19
CA PHE A 104 7.99 6.56 3.71
C PHE A 104 6.77 6.74 4.61
N LYS A 105 6.74 7.79 5.42
CA LYS A 105 5.61 8.12 6.30
C LYS A 105 4.31 8.27 5.49
N GLU A 106 4.31 9.19 4.54
CA GLU A 106 3.15 9.48 3.69
C GLU A 106 2.79 8.26 2.82
N TRP A 107 3.79 7.57 2.27
CA TRP A 107 3.59 6.34 1.50
C TRP A 107 2.94 5.24 2.36
N LEU A 108 3.37 5.07 3.60
CA LEU A 108 2.84 4.06 4.51
C LEU A 108 1.38 4.35 4.85
N ALA A 109 0.97 5.60 5.00
CA ALA A 109 -0.44 5.94 5.17
C ALA A 109 -1.29 5.53 3.95
N GLY A 110 -0.80 5.78 2.73
CA GLY A 110 -1.45 5.31 1.50
C GLY A 110 -1.47 3.77 1.37
N PHE A 111 -0.43 3.11 1.84
CA PHE A 111 -0.36 1.65 1.92
C PHE A 111 -1.37 1.09 2.94
N ILE A 112 -1.52 1.74 4.10
CA ILE A 112 -2.52 1.41 5.13
C ILE A 112 -3.94 1.59 4.63
N GLU A 113 -4.21 2.61 3.81
CA GLU A 113 -5.51 2.82 3.16
C GLU A 113 -5.96 1.55 2.41
N SER A 114 -5.01 0.83 1.81
CA SER A 114 -5.27 -0.38 1.00
C SER A 114 -5.15 -1.68 1.79
N GLU A 115 -4.05 -1.88 2.54
CA GLU A 115 -3.68 -3.17 3.14
C GLU A 115 -3.81 -3.21 4.67
N GLY A 116 -3.95 -2.05 5.33
CA GLY A 116 -4.07 -1.98 6.78
C GLY A 116 -5.45 -2.44 7.27
N SER A 117 -5.55 -2.89 8.51
CA SER A 117 -6.81 -3.30 9.12
C SER A 117 -6.92 -2.83 10.56
N PHE A 118 -7.94 -2.02 10.86
CA PHE A 118 -8.31 -1.66 12.21
C PHE A 118 -9.44 -2.59 12.69
N SER A 119 -9.15 -3.39 13.71
CA SER A 119 -10.04 -4.45 14.18
C SER A 119 -10.44 -4.26 15.64
N ALA A 120 -11.75 -4.11 15.88
CA ALA A 120 -12.35 -4.23 17.20
C ALA A 120 -12.85 -5.67 17.39
N ARG A 121 -12.36 -6.38 18.41
CA ARG A 121 -12.75 -7.76 18.72
C ARG A 121 -13.79 -7.82 19.83
N VAL A 122 -14.58 -8.89 19.85
CA VAL A 122 -15.75 -9.12 20.72
C VAL A 122 -15.48 -8.84 22.22
N LYS A 123 -14.26 -9.09 22.71
CA LYS A 123 -13.87 -8.87 24.11
C LYS A 123 -13.34 -7.45 24.41
N GLY A 124 -13.55 -6.48 23.52
CA GLY A 124 -13.02 -5.12 23.68
C GLY A 124 -11.51 -4.99 23.42
N ASN A 125 -10.92 -5.97 22.72
CA ASN A 125 -9.53 -5.87 22.27
C ASN A 125 -9.49 -5.11 20.95
N TYR A 126 -8.60 -4.14 20.86
CA TYR A 126 -8.38 -3.29 19.69
C TYR A 126 -7.00 -3.61 19.12
N SER A 127 -6.94 -3.88 17.82
CA SER A 127 -5.67 -4.16 17.16
C SER A 127 -5.61 -3.55 15.79
N PHE A 128 -4.42 -3.12 15.41
CA PHE A 128 -4.07 -2.82 14.02
C PHE A 128 -3.28 -3.99 13.45
N SER A 129 -3.54 -4.39 12.21
CA SER A 129 -2.70 -5.34 11.49
C SER A 129 -2.45 -4.87 10.06
N ILE A 130 -1.30 -5.25 9.53
CA ILE A 130 -0.93 -5.02 8.13
C ILE A 130 -0.06 -6.17 7.66
N GLY A 131 -0.25 -6.57 6.40
CA GLY A 131 0.52 -7.65 5.81
C GLY A 131 0.79 -7.43 4.33
N GLN A 132 1.73 -8.20 3.80
CA GLN A 132 2.14 -8.15 2.41
C GLN A 132 2.70 -9.50 1.96
N ASN A 133 2.46 -9.84 0.69
CA ASN A 133 3.07 -10.99 0.04
C ASN A 133 4.51 -10.70 -0.38
N HIS A 134 5.41 -11.68 -0.22
CA HIS A 134 6.84 -11.63 -0.56
C HIS A 134 7.70 -10.62 0.24
N ASP A 135 7.16 -9.46 0.61
CA ASP A 135 7.96 -8.32 1.07
C ASP A 135 8.16 -8.31 2.60
N LEU A 136 8.89 -9.30 3.13
CA LEU A 136 9.26 -9.34 4.56
C LEU A 136 9.96 -8.05 5.00
N TYR A 137 10.91 -7.56 4.20
CA TYR A 137 11.66 -6.32 4.45
C TYR A 137 10.75 -5.11 4.72
N LEU A 138 9.59 -5.07 4.06
CA LEU A 138 8.64 -3.98 4.20
C LEU A 138 7.90 -4.09 5.53
N ILE A 139 7.52 -5.32 5.92
CA ILE A 139 6.88 -5.55 7.22
C ILE A 139 7.84 -5.23 8.36
N GLU A 140 9.12 -5.59 8.25
CA GLU A 140 10.17 -5.21 9.21
C GLU A 140 10.36 -3.69 9.29
N ALA A 141 10.38 -3.00 8.14
CA ALA A 141 10.45 -1.54 8.11
C ALA A 141 9.26 -0.88 8.82
N ILE A 142 8.05 -1.41 8.65
CA ILE A 142 6.85 -0.93 9.35
C ILE A 142 6.96 -1.19 10.85
N GLN A 143 7.49 -2.33 11.29
CA GLN A 143 7.72 -2.58 12.72
C GLN A 143 8.67 -1.57 13.33
N ASN A 144 9.78 -1.29 12.64
CA ASN A 144 10.77 -0.33 13.11
C ASN A 144 10.18 1.09 13.16
N PHE A 145 9.40 1.49 12.15
CA PHE A 145 8.76 2.80 12.10
C PHE A 145 7.80 3.06 13.27
N TYR A 146 7.09 2.03 13.74
CA TYR A 146 6.22 2.15 14.91
C TYR A 146 6.89 1.73 16.24
N GLU A 147 8.18 1.38 16.21
CA GLU A 147 8.95 0.88 17.36
C GLU A 147 8.30 -0.33 18.03
N VAL A 148 7.83 -1.28 17.21
CA VAL A 148 7.18 -2.54 17.61
C VAL A 148 7.94 -3.76 17.08
N ASN A 149 9.25 -3.63 16.90
CA ASN A 149 10.16 -4.69 16.43
C ASN A 149 10.25 -5.90 17.38
N HIS A 150 9.79 -5.76 18.63
CA HIS A 150 9.63 -6.88 19.56
C HIS A 150 8.45 -7.81 19.19
N LEU A 151 7.52 -7.37 18.35
CA LEU A 151 6.40 -8.20 17.91
C LEU A 151 6.88 -9.24 16.90
N LYS A 152 6.30 -10.43 16.96
CA LYS A 152 6.59 -11.49 15.98
C LYS A 152 5.87 -11.21 14.66
N ILE A 153 6.60 -11.25 13.55
CA ILE A 153 6.01 -11.30 12.20
C ILE A 153 5.43 -12.70 11.97
N SER A 154 4.13 -12.76 11.66
CA SER A 154 3.49 -13.99 11.22
C SER A 154 3.83 -14.27 9.76
N LYS A 155 4.34 -15.47 9.48
CA LYS A 155 4.50 -15.98 8.12
C LYS A 155 3.40 -17.01 7.86
N LYS A 156 2.38 -16.63 7.08
CA LYS A 156 1.30 -17.51 6.66
C LYS A 156 1.56 -17.90 5.20
N GLY A 157 1.52 -19.20 4.90
CA GLY A 157 1.53 -19.69 3.52
C GLY A 157 0.33 -20.58 3.34
N LYS A 158 -0.64 -20.19 2.51
CA LYS A 158 -1.85 -21.02 2.29
C LYS A 158 -2.41 -21.02 0.86
N ILE A 159 -1.93 -20.18 -0.06
CA ILE A 159 -2.37 -20.21 -1.47
C ILE A 159 -1.13 -19.99 -2.36
N SER A 160 -0.88 -20.92 -3.27
CA SER A 160 0.18 -20.86 -4.29
C SER A 160 1.64 -20.80 -3.80
N ASN A 161 1.96 -21.31 -2.60
CA ASN A 161 3.32 -21.26 -2.00
C ASN A 161 3.92 -19.85 -1.87
N ILE A 162 3.10 -18.80 -1.94
CA ILE A 162 3.54 -17.42 -1.76
C ILE A 162 3.56 -17.10 -0.26
N PRO A 163 4.70 -16.67 0.31
CA PRO A 163 4.75 -16.27 1.71
C PRO A 163 4.01 -14.95 1.91
N PHE A 164 3.06 -14.95 2.85
CA PHE A 164 2.39 -13.75 3.36
C PHE A 164 2.95 -13.41 4.73
N TYR A 165 3.47 -12.20 4.86
CA TYR A 165 4.03 -11.67 6.09
C TYR A 165 3.06 -10.67 6.71
N GLU A 166 2.80 -10.77 8.01
CA GLU A 166 1.84 -9.91 8.71
C GLU A 166 2.34 -9.56 10.11
N ILE A 167 2.11 -8.32 10.51
CA ILE A 167 2.24 -7.89 11.90
C ILE A 167 0.87 -7.50 12.46
N SER A 168 0.67 -7.76 13.75
CA SER A 168 -0.53 -7.38 14.48
C SER A 168 -0.11 -6.66 15.77
N ILE A 169 -0.45 -5.37 15.84
CA ILE A 169 -0.20 -4.49 16.98
C ILE A 169 -1.46 -4.45 17.83
N GLY A 170 -1.41 -5.08 19.01
CA GLY A 170 -2.52 -5.10 19.97
C GLY A 170 -2.28 -4.28 21.24
N SER A 171 -1.06 -3.76 21.43
CA SER A 171 -0.76 -2.90 22.57
C SER A 171 -1.39 -1.52 22.38
N ALA A 172 -1.84 -0.91 23.49
CA ALA A 172 -2.45 0.42 23.44
C ALA A 172 -1.48 1.46 22.86
N SER A 173 -0.24 1.50 23.38
CA SER A 173 0.81 2.41 22.93
C SER A 173 1.17 2.23 21.44
N GLY A 174 1.36 0.98 20.97
CA GLY A 174 1.68 0.73 19.57
C GLY A 174 0.53 1.12 18.64
N THR A 175 -0.71 0.82 19.03
CA THR A 175 -1.90 1.17 18.26
C THR A 175 -2.12 2.68 18.22
N GLU A 176 -1.85 3.39 19.31
CA GLU A 176 -1.91 4.86 19.37
C GLU A 176 -0.96 5.51 18.37
N LYS A 177 0.28 5.01 18.23
CA LYS A 177 1.22 5.50 17.21
C LYS A 177 0.65 5.38 15.79
N VAL A 178 -0.01 4.26 15.48
CA VAL A 178 -0.69 4.07 14.18
C VAL A 178 -1.85 5.06 14.00
N ILE A 179 -2.68 5.24 15.03
CA ILE A 179 -3.80 6.19 15.02
C ILE A 179 -3.30 7.61 14.73
N ILE A 180 -2.30 8.07 15.49
CA ILE A 180 -1.72 9.42 15.34
C ILE A 180 -1.16 9.60 13.94
N HIS A 181 -0.39 8.62 13.44
CA HIS A 181 0.16 8.67 12.09
C HIS A 181 -0.94 8.78 11.01
N CYS A 182 -1.98 7.96 11.10
CA CYS A 182 -3.00 7.84 10.05
C CYS A 182 -4.04 8.96 10.08
N SER A 183 -4.29 9.56 11.25
CA SER A 183 -5.37 10.53 11.53
C SER A 183 -5.56 11.61 10.46
N LYS A 184 -4.46 12.18 9.96
CA LYS A 184 -4.45 13.30 9.01
C LYS A 184 -4.15 12.89 7.57
N LEU A 185 -3.83 11.63 7.32
CA LEU A 185 -3.29 11.17 6.03
C LEU A 185 -4.25 10.25 5.26
N LEU A 186 -5.14 9.54 5.94
CA LEU A 186 -6.14 8.69 5.28
C LEU A 186 -7.23 9.54 4.62
N GLN A 187 -7.66 9.14 3.43
CA GLN A 187 -8.56 9.93 2.57
C GLN A 187 -9.75 9.12 2.01
N GLY A 188 -9.76 7.81 2.21
CA GLY A 188 -10.76 6.90 1.67
C GLY A 188 -11.62 6.23 2.75
N TYR A 189 -12.04 5.00 2.47
CA TYR A 189 -12.85 4.22 3.41
C TYR A 189 -12.09 3.91 4.70
N LYS A 190 -10.76 3.81 4.65
CA LYS A 190 -9.93 3.53 5.82
C LYS A 190 -10.03 4.64 6.87
N TYR A 191 -10.19 5.90 6.44
CA TYR A 191 -10.43 7.02 7.35
C TYR A 191 -11.69 6.78 8.21
N TYR A 192 -12.81 6.41 7.58
CA TYR A 192 -14.05 6.10 8.30
C TYR A 192 -13.90 4.85 9.19
N GLN A 193 -13.17 3.84 8.72
CA GLN A 193 -12.85 2.66 9.53
C GLN A 193 -12.06 3.04 10.79
N LEU A 194 -11.06 3.91 10.66
CA LEU A 194 -10.28 4.43 11.78
C LEU A 194 -11.17 5.24 12.74
N ALA A 195 -12.03 6.12 12.23
CA ALA A 195 -12.95 6.89 13.06
C ALA A 195 -13.88 5.99 13.88
N ALA A 196 -14.49 4.99 13.24
CA ALA A 196 -15.35 4.02 13.91
C ALA A 196 -14.57 3.16 14.93
N PHE A 197 -13.31 2.83 14.62
CA PHE A 197 -12.43 2.09 15.52
C PHE A 197 -12.11 2.89 16.80
N ILE A 198 -11.77 4.16 16.67
CA ILE A 198 -11.50 5.06 17.82
C ILE A 198 -12.77 5.29 18.63
N GLN A 199 -13.90 5.58 17.97
CA GLN A 199 -15.18 5.85 18.63
C GLN A 199 -15.65 4.66 19.48
N LYS A 200 -15.48 3.43 18.99
CA LYS A 200 -15.87 2.22 19.72
C LYS A 200 -14.86 1.84 20.80
N SER A 201 -13.64 2.35 20.73
CA SER A 201 -12.56 2.00 21.65
C SER A 201 -12.66 2.73 22.98
N LYS A 202 -12.92 1.99 24.05
CA LYS A 202 -12.81 2.49 25.43
C LYS A 202 -11.41 3.06 25.76
N VAL A 203 -10.38 2.66 25.02
CA VAL A 203 -8.99 3.08 25.25
C VAL A 203 -8.67 4.37 24.48
N PHE A 204 -9.27 4.57 23.31
CA PHE A 204 -8.91 5.67 22.40
C PHE A 204 -10.01 6.71 22.24
N GLN A 205 -11.16 6.55 22.87
CA GLN A 205 -12.32 7.44 22.68
C GLN A 205 -11.97 8.92 22.91
N ASP A 206 -11.13 9.23 23.90
CA ASP A 206 -10.71 10.60 24.22
C ASP A 206 -9.89 11.25 23.09
N LYS A 207 -9.28 10.43 22.22
CA LYS A 207 -8.51 10.88 21.06
C LYS A 207 -9.38 11.36 19.90
N MET A 208 -10.69 11.09 19.92
CA MET A 208 -11.61 11.56 18.86
C MET A 208 -11.50 13.08 18.65
N LYS A 209 -11.46 13.85 19.73
CA LYS A 209 -11.37 15.32 19.68
C LYS A 209 -9.99 15.82 19.27
N GLU A 210 -8.94 15.01 19.41
CA GLU A 210 -7.57 15.36 19.05
C GLU A 210 -7.31 15.09 17.56
N VAL A 211 -7.86 13.97 17.07
CA VAL A 211 -7.61 13.39 15.74
C VAL A 211 -8.57 13.95 14.69
N PHE A 212 -9.84 14.16 15.05
CA PHE A 212 -10.87 14.65 14.12
C PHE A 212 -11.42 15.99 14.64
N LYS A 213 -10.73 17.07 14.30
CA LYS A 213 -11.21 18.45 14.44
C LYS A 213 -11.53 19.02 13.06
#